data_AF-A0A1Q7FN31-F1
#
_entry.id   AF-A0A1Q7FN31-F1
#
_cell.length_a   1.000
_cell.length_b   1.000
_cell.length_c   1.000
_cell.angle_alpha   90.00
_cell.angle_beta   90.00
_cell.angle_gamma   90.00
#
_symmetry.space_group_name_H-M   'P 1'
#
loop_
_entity.id
_entity.type
_entity.pdbx_description
1 polymer ?
#
loop_
_entity_poly.entity_id
_entity_poly.type
_entity_poly.pdbx_seq_one_letter_code
_entity_poly.pdbx_strand_id
1 'polypeptide(L)'
;MRDQVFAIIKTVGGFEFDAVVVEKRKVDPSLYDVTRFYPQFAYHLLSQVFARYPDESERIVVITDALPVKKTKQAVEKAFKLYIRQNLGNRIFTILHHPSSSHACLRAADYCTWAIYRKWRDRELRPYRQVGHLIRTEIDILKAETKHFY
;
A
#
# COMPACT_ATOMS: atom_id res chain seq x y z
N MET A 1 -21.29 -6.05 9.29
CA MET A 1 -19.88 -5.96 9.75
C MET A 1 -19.06 -4.94 8.95
N ARG A 2 -18.91 -5.03 7.62
CA ARG A 2 -18.07 -4.09 6.84
C ARG A 2 -18.53 -2.63 6.93
N ASP A 3 -19.83 -2.38 6.85
CA ASP A 3 -20.39 -1.03 6.95
C ASP A 3 -20.08 -0.35 8.30
N GLN A 4 -20.01 -1.14 9.38
CA GLN A 4 -19.64 -0.63 10.70
C GLN A 4 -18.18 -0.20 10.74
N VAL A 5 -17.28 -0.94 10.08
CA VAL A 5 -15.86 -0.57 9.99
C VAL A 5 -15.68 0.71 9.18
N PHE A 6 -16.39 0.86 8.05
CA PHE A 6 -16.36 2.11 7.30
C PHE A 6 -16.93 3.30 8.07
N ALA A 7 -17.99 3.08 8.86
CA ALA A 7 -18.51 4.11 9.74
C ALA A 7 -17.47 4.55 10.78
N ILE A 8 -16.72 3.61 11.39
CA ILE A 8 -15.65 3.92 12.32
C ILE A 8 -14.50 4.67 11.63
N ILE A 9 -14.03 4.19 10.48
CA ILE A 9 -12.95 4.83 9.71
C ILE A 9 -13.30 6.29 9.39
N LYS A 10 -14.54 6.55 8.95
CA LYS A 10 -15.04 7.88 8.65
C LYS A 10 -15.04 8.80 9.88
N THR A 11 -15.34 8.26 11.06
CA THR A 11 -15.41 9.04 12.31
C THR A 11 -14.05 9.31 12.93
N VAL A 12 -13.14 8.33 12.88
CA VAL A 12 -11.79 8.48 13.49
C VAL A 12 -10.98 9.54 12.75
N GLY A 13 -10.98 9.52 11.41
CA GLY A 13 -10.21 10.47 10.61
C GLY A 13 -8.72 10.54 11.01
N GLY A 14 -8.08 11.68 10.73
CA GLY A 14 -6.71 11.94 11.18
C GLY A 14 -5.61 11.13 10.48
N PHE A 15 -5.95 10.44 9.39
CA PHE A 15 -4.99 9.79 8.51
C PHE A 15 -5.35 10.01 7.06
N GLU A 16 -4.35 9.88 6.21
CA GLU A 16 -4.51 9.82 4.76
C GLU A 16 -4.02 8.46 4.29
N PHE A 17 -4.48 8.02 3.12
CA PHE A 17 -3.91 6.84 2.50
C PHE A 17 -3.63 7.04 1.02
N ASP A 18 -2.60 6.34 0.58
CA ASP A 18 -2.13 6.30 -0.79
C ASP A 18 -2.22 4.87 -1.31
N ALA A 19 -2.58 4.72 -2.58
CA ALA A 19 -2.72 3.43 -3.21
C ALA A 19 -2.14 3.43 -4.62
N VAL A 20 -1.46 2.33 -4.94
CA VAL A 20 -1.08 1.97 -6.30
C VAL A 20 -1.98 0.83 -6.77
N VAL A 21 -2.58 1.03 -7.94
CA VAL A 21 -3.40 0.06 -8.64
C VAL A 21 -2.57 -0.51 -9.78
N VAL A 22 -2.49 -1.84 -9.81
CA VAL A 22 -1.73 -2.59 -10.83
C VAL A 22 -2.69 -3.52 -11.56
N GLU A 23 -2.94 -3.25 -12.83
CA GLU A 23 -3.66 -4.17 -13.71
C GLU A 23 -2.73 -5.31 -14.12
N LYS A 24 -2.96 -6.50 -13.56
CA LYS A 24 -2.06 -7.66 -13.74
C LYS A 24 -1.77 -8.02 -15.20
N ARG A 25 -2.74 -7.83 -16.11
CA ARG A 25 -2.57 -8.16 -17.54
C ARG A 25 -1.57 -7.27 -18.26
N LYS A 26 -1.29 -6.08 -17.73
CA LYS A 26 -0.33 -5.10 -18.27
C LYS A 26 1.08 -5.25 -17.68
N VAL A 27 1.26 -6.15 -16.73
CA VAL A 27 2.55 -6.35 -16.05
C VAL A 27 3.49 -7.10 -16.99
N ASP A 28 4.71 -6.58 -17.15
CA ASP A 28 5.74 -7.27 -17.93
C ASP A 28 6.08 -8.64 -17.30
N PRO A 29 6.19 -9.73 -18.08
CA PRO A 29 6.49 -11.08 -17.57
C PRO A 29 7.75 -11.17 -16.72
N SER A 30 8.74 -10.29 -16.94
CA SER A 30 9.96 -10.22 -16.11
C SER A 30 9.70 -9.85 -14.64
N LEU A 31 8.51 -9.28 -14.35
CA LEU A 31 8.04 -8.89 -13.02
C LEU A 31 7.03 -9.87 -12.42
N TYR A 32 6.74 -11.02 -13.05
CA TYR A 32 5.80 -12.00 -12.48
C TYR A 32 6.31 -12.66 -11.20
N ASP A 33 7.64 -12.67 -11.00
CA ASP A 33 8.22 -13.14 -9.75
C ASP A 33 7.81 -12.21 -8.59
N VAL A 34 7.21 -12.79 -7.54
CA VAL A 34 6.71 -12.03 -6.38
C VAL A 34 7.80 -11.25 -5.64
N THR A 35 9.05 -11.71 -5.70
CA THR A 35 10.22 -11.03 -5.13
C THR A 35 10.69 -9.84 -5.97
N ARG A 36 10.12 -9.64 -7.17
CA ARG A 36 10.30 -8.45 -8.00
C ARG A 36 9.04 -7.60 -8.05
N PHE A 37 7.88 -8.24 -8.16
CA PHE A 37 6.58 -7.58 -8.25
C PHE A 37 6.33 -6.63 -7.08
N TYR A 38 6.27 -7.16 -5.85
CA TYR A 38 5.90 -6.37 -4.67
C TYR A 38 6.92 -5.27 -4.38
N PRO A 39 8.23 -5.58 -4.32
CA PRO A 39 9.32 -4.61 -4.35
C PRO A 39 9.15 -3.43 -5.31
N GLN A 40 8.94 -3.68 -6.59
CA GLN A 40 8.89 -2.66 -7.62
C GLN A 40 7.77 -1.64 -7.37
N PHE A 41 6.56 -2.13 -7.10
CA PHE A 41 5.39 -1.27 -6.89
C PHE A 41 5.39 -0.60 -5.51
N ALA A 42 5.89 -1.30 -4.49
CA ALA A 42 6.08 -0.72 -3.16
C ALA A 42 7.09 0.43 -3.19
N TYR A 43 8.18 0.31 -3.96
CA TYR A 43 9.15 1.38 -4.13
C TYR A 43 8.47 2.66 -4.64
N HIS A 44 7.69 2.56 -5.72
CA HIS A 44 7.01 3.72 -6.30
C HIS A 44 6.06 4.41 -5.31
N LEU A 45 5.25 3.62 -4.59
CA LEU A 45 4.34 4.16 -3.56
C LEU A 45 5.12 4.84 -2.44
N LEU A 46 6.12 4.16 -1.87
CA LEU A 46 6.87 4.65 -0.73
C LEU A 46 7.71 5.89 -1.08
N SER A 47 8.31 5.96 -2.28
CA SER A 47 9.01 7.15 -2.75
C SER A 47 8.12 8.40 -2.71
N GLN A 48 6.88 8.27 -3.15
CA GLN A 48 5.92 9.38 -3.13
C GLN A 48 5.42 9.72 -1.72
N VAL A 49 5.26 8.72 -0.85
CA VAL A 49 4.90 8.94 0.55
C VAL A 49 6.01 9.68 1.28
N PHE A 50 7.26 9.20 1.19
CA PHE A 50 8.38 9.77 1.92
C PHE A 50 8.81 11.14 1.40
N ALA A 51 8.65 11.43 0.10
CA ALA A 51 8.90 12.75 -0.45
C ALA A 51 8.06 13.89 0.18
N ARG A 52 6.92 13.55 0.82
CA ARG A 52 6.08 14.52 1.54
C ARG A 52 6.59 14.87 2.94
N TYR A 53 7.54 14.12 3.46
CA TYR A 53 8.12 14.32 4.78
C TYR A 53 9.63 14.58 4.64
N PRO A 54 10.06 15.73 4.12
CA PRO A 54 11.46 16.01 3.85
C PRO A 54 12.30 16.25 5.11
N ASP A 55 11.67 16.50 6.26
CA ASP A 55 12.38 16.70 7.53
C ASP A 55 12.99 15.38 8.01
N GLU A 56 14.32 15.29 7.96
CA GLU A 56 15.09 14.13 8.40
C GLU A 56 15.15 13.96 9.94
N SER A 57 14.78 14.99 10.71
CA SER A 57 14.79 14.94 12.17
C SER A 57 13.60 14.18 12.76
N GLU A 58 12.48 14.16 12.03
CA GLU A 58 11.28 13.44 12.42
C GLU A 58 11.48 11.92 12.32
N ARG A 59 11.08 11.16 13.35
CA ARG A 59 11.18 9.70 13.31
C ARG A 59 10.02 9.09 12.54
N ILE A 60 10.30 8.12 11.68
CA ILE A 60 9.27 7.35 10.96
C ILE A 60 9.07 6.00 11.62
N VAL A 61 7.81 5.65 11.91
CA VAL A 61 7.41 4.30 12.31
C VAL A 61 6.64 3.67 11.16
N VAL A 62 7.18 2.59 10.60
CA VAL A 62 6.54 1.81 9.54
C VAL A 62 5.91 0.58 10.17
N ILE A 63 4.60 0.43 9.99
CA ILE A 63 3.85 -0.72 10.50
C ILE A 63 3.43 -1.57 9.31
N THR A 64 3.73 -2.87 9.35
CA THR A 64 3.42 -3.79 8.27
C THR A 64 2.66 -5.01 8.79
N ASP A 65 1.72 -5.51 7.99
CA ASP A 65 1.11 -6.81 8.22
C ASP A 65 2.06 -7.94 7.80
N ALA A 66 1.79 -9.14 8.28
CA ALA A 66 2.45 -10.35 7.82
C ALA A 66 2.18 -10.56 6.32
N LEU A 67 3.23 -10.49 5.51
CA LEU A 67 3.13 -10.81 4.09
C LEU A 67 2.72 -12.29 3.90
N PRO A 68 1.76 -12.60 3.00
CA PRO A 68 1.18 -13.95 2.85
C PRO A 68 2.11 -14.98 2.16
N VAL A 69 3.39 -14.67 1.98
CA VAL A 69 4.34 -15.45 1.16
C VAL A 69 5.21 -16.36 2.02
N LYS A 70 4.67 -17.49 2.48
CA LYS A 70 5.36 -18.39 3.44
C LYS A 70 6.77 -18.85 3.01
N LYS A 71 7.04 -19.03 1.71
CA LYS A 71 8.35 -19.48 1.20
C LYS A 71 9.33 -18.34 0.88
N THR A 72 8.85 -17.10 0.72
CA THR A 72 9.66 -15.95 0.27
C THR A 72 9.56 -14.72 1.19
N LYS A 73 8.88 -14.86 2.33
CA LYS A 73 8.64 -13.79 3.32
C LYS A 73 9.91 -13.02 3.68
N GLN A 74 10.98 -13.73 4.03
CA GLN A 74 12.26 -13.10 4.40
C GLN A 74 12.88 -12.29 3.26
N ALA A 75 12.81 -12.78 2.03
CA ALA A 75 13.34 -12.08 0.86
C ALA A 75 12.54 -10.79 0.59
N VAL A 76 11.21 -10.86 0.68
CA VAL A 76 10.33 -9.69 0.47
C VAL A 76 10.49 -8.67 1.61
N GLU A 77 10.57 -9.12 2.88
CA GLU A 77 10.86 -8.24 4.02
C GLU A 77 12.20 -7.54 3.89
N LYS A 78 13.26 -8.29 3.50
CA LYS A 78 14.59 -7.72 3.27
C LYS A 78 14.54 -6.68 2.15
N ALA A 79 13.84 -6.97 1.05
CA ALA A 79 13.65 -6.04 -0.05
C ALA A 79 12.93 -4.77 0.43
N PHE A 80 11.82 -4.91 1.16
CA PHE A 80 11.08 -3.78 1.74
C PHE A 80 11.96 -2.90 2.63
N LYS A 81 12.73 -3.50 3.54
CA LYS A 81 13.64 -2.76 4.43
C LYS A 81 14.72 -2.02 3.63
N LEU A 82 15.24 -2.64 2.58
CA LEU A 82 16.20 -2.01 1.67
C LEU A 82 15.57 -0.79 0.98
N TYR A 83 14.34 -0.89 0.47
CA TYR A 83 13.66 0.23 -0.19
C TYR A 83 13.33 1.38 0.76
N ILE A 84 12.87 1.08 1.97
CA ILE A 84 12.64 2.10 2.99
C ILE A 84 13.97 2.83 3.26
N ARG A 85 15.07 2.10 3.48
CA ARG A 85 16.39 2.72 3.70
C ARG A 85 16.89 3.53 2.51
N GLN A 86 16.63 3.08 1.28
CA GLN A 86 16.99 3.81 0.05
C GLN A 86 16.24 5.13 -0.08
N ASN A 87 14.95 5.15 0.27
CA ASN A 87 14.12 6.36 0.19
C ASN A 87 14.33 7.31 1.37
N LEU A 88 14.59 6.77 2.57
CA LEU A 88 14.73 7.57 3.78
C LEU A 88 16.17 8.06 4.03
N GLY A 89 17.14 7.61 3.23
CA GLY A 89 18.54 7.93 3.47
C GLY A 89 18.92 7.59 4.91
N ASN A 90 19.65 8.49 5.58
CA ASN A 90 20.14 8.28 6.94
C ASN A 90 19.10 8.54 8.04
N ARG A 91 17.87 8.89 7.68
CA ARG A 91 16.79 9.14 8.64
C ARG A 91 16.50 7.89 9.48
N ILE A 92 16.25 8.11 10.77
CA ILE A 92 15.94 7.05 11.72
C ILE A 92 14.50 6.57 11.48
N PHE A 93 14.34 5.27 11.25
CA PHE A 93 13.04 4.62 11.18
C PHE A 93 13.00 3.29 11.93
N THR A 94 11.81 2.93 12.37
CA THR A 94 11.52 1.62 13.00
C THR A 94 10.49 0.88 12.17
N ILE A 95 10.68 -0.43 11.98
CA ILE A 95 9.68 -1.31 11.36
C ILE A 95 9.06 -2.17 12.46
N LEU A 96 7.73 -2.15 12.54
CA LEU A 96 6.93 -3.00 13.41
C LEU A 96 6.12 -3.99 12.56
N HIS A 97 6.12 -5.26 12.97
CA HIS A 97 5.36 -6.32 12.34
C HIS A 97 4.23 -6.76 13.28
N HIS A 98 2.99 -6.54 12.88
CA HIS A 98 1.81 -6.93 13.65
C HIS A 98 0.83 -7.69 12.76
N PRO A 99 0.09 -8.68 13.29
CA PRO A 99 -1.06 -9.22 12.56
C PRO A 99 -2.07 -8.11 12.27
N SER A 100 -2.66 -8.10 11.07
CA SER A 100 -3.72 -7.15 10.68
C SER A 100 -4.89 -7.09 11.67
N SER A 101 -5.22 -8.20 12.32
CA SER A 101 -6.27 -8.24 13.35
C SER A 101 -5.92 -7.49 14.64
N SER A 102 -4.63 -7.24 14.88
CA SER A 102 -4.11 -6.69 16.13
C SER A 102 -3.80 -5.19 16.08
N HIS A 103 -3.88 -4.55 14.92
CA HIS A 103 -3.54 -3.13 14.78
C HIS A 103 -4.59 -2.34 13.98
N ALA A 104 -5.09 -1.24 14.56
CA ALA A 104 -6.16 -0.44 13.94
C ALA A 104 -5.74 0.13 12.57
N CYS A 105 -4.51 0.62 12.43
CA CYS A 105 -4.02 1.14 11.13
C CYS A 105 -3.94 0.08 10.04
N LEU A 106 -3.63 -1.17 10.39
CA LEU A 106 -3.59 -2.26 9.40
C LEU A 106 -5.00 -2.61 8.93
N ARG A 107 -5.97 -2.67 9.86
CA ARG A 107 -7.40 -2.84 9.49
C ARG A 107 -7.90 -1.68 8.64
N ALA A 108 -7.49 -0.44 8.94
CA ALA A 108 -7.84 0.72 8.12
C ALA A 108 -7.27 0.58 6.70
N ALA A 109 -5.98 0.22 6.57
CA ALA A 109 -5.33 -0.01 5.28
C ALA A 109 -6.03 -1.11 4.46
N ASP A 110 -6.41 -2.22 5.09
CA ASP A 110 -7.14 -3.32 4.43
C ASP A 110 -8.47 -2.85 3.85
N TYR A 111 -9.27 -2.12 4.63
CA TYR A 111 -10.60 -1.65 4.20
C TYR A 111 -10.50 -0.55 3.13
N CYS A 112 -9.51 0.34 3.25
CA CYS A 112 -9.23 1.38 2.25
C CYS A 112 -8.80 0.74 0.92
N THR A 113 -7.89 -0.23 0.96
CA THR A 113 -7.44 -0.97 -0.22
C THR A 113 -8.58 -1.78 -0.83
N TRP A 114 -9.43 -2.42 0.00
CA TRP A 114 -10.60 -3.15 -0.47
C TRP A 114 -11.61 -2.22 -1.17
N ALA A 115 -11.83 -1.02 -0.65
CA ALA A 115 -12.72 -0.04 -1.27
C ALA A 115 -12.25 0.38 -2.68
N ILE A 116 -10.94 0.63 -2.85
CA ILE A 116 -10.34 0.88 -4.16
C ILE A 116 -10.48 -0.34 -5.06
N TYR A 117 -10.15 -1.53 -4.57
CA TYR A 117 -10.27 -2.77 -5.34
C TYR A 117 -11.70 -2.99 -5.88
N ARG A 118 -12.74 -2.74 -5.06
CA ARG A 118 -14.14 -2.87 -5.48
C ARG A 118 -14.53 -1.87 -6.57
N LYS A 119 -14.05 -0.62 -6.47
CA LYS A 119 -14.21 0.39 -7.53
C LYS A 119 -13.63 -0.11 -8.86
N TRP A 120 -12.41 -0.64 -8.85
CA TRP A 120 -11.73 -1.07 -10.09
C TRP A 120 -12.30 -2.36 -10.67
N ARG A 121 -12.60 -3.34 -9.82
CA ARG A 121 -13.07 -4.67 -10.29
C ARG A 121 -14.54 -4.67 -10.68
N ASP A 122 -15.41 -4.12 -9.83
CA ASP A 122 -16.86 -4.29 -9.96
C ASP A 122 -17.58 -2.98 -10.29
N ARG A 123 -16.85 -1.87 -10.44
CA ARG A 123 -17.41 -0.51 -10.54
C ARG A 123 -18.32 -0.14 -9.36
N GLU A 124 -18.15 -0.82 -8.22
CA GLU A 124 -18.90 -0.55 -7.02
C GLU A 124 -18.28 0.65 -6.28
N LEU A 125 -18.95 1.79 -6.36
CA LEU A 125 -18.44 3.04 -5.79
C LEU A 125 -18.86 3.29 -4.35
N ARG A 126 -19.80 2.50 -3.79
CA ARG A 126 -20.31 2.74 -2.43
C ARG A 126 -19.18 2.71 -1.37
N PRO A 127 -18.34 1.66 -1.27
CA PRO A 127 -17.24 1.64 -0.31
C PRO A 127 -16.21 2.75 -0.58
N TYR A 128 -15.89 2.98 -1.85
CA TYR A 128 -14.95 4.03 -2.26
C TYR A 128 -15.39 5.42 -1.79
N ARG A 129 -16.67 5.75 -1.96
CA ARG A 129 -17.25 7.03 -1.49
C ARG A 129 -17.19 7.18 0.03
N GLN A 130 -17.18 6.09 0.80
CA GLN A 130 -17.07 6.15 2.25
C GLN A 130 -15.69 6.59 2.73
N VAL A 131 -14.62 6.24 1.99
CA VAL A 131 -13.23 6.56 2.33
C VAL A 131 -12.59 7.60 1.43
N GLY A 132 -13.31 8.09 0.41
CA GLY A 132 -12.76 8.97 -0.63
C GLY A 132 -12.12 10.26 -0.11
N HIS A 133 -12.63 10.80 0.99
CA HIS A 133 -12.08 11.99 1.65
C HIS A 133 -10.73 11.75 2.35
N LEU A 134 -10.33 10.48 2.54
CA LEU A 134 -9.05 10.08 3.13
C LEU A 134 -8.03 9.67 2.04
N ILE A 135 -8.47 9.55 0.78
CA ILE A 135 -7.58 9.21 -0.34
C ILE A 135 -6.75 10.44 -0.64
N ARG A 136 -5.45 10.33 -0.38
CA ARG A 136 -4.49 11.35 -0.81
C ARG A 136 -4.08 11.12 -2.26
N THR A 137 -3.79 9.87 -2.60
CA THR A 137 -3.34 9.49 -3.94
C THR A 137 -3.86 8.11 -4.32
N GLU A 138 -4.36 7.98 -5.55
CA GLU A 138 -4.73 6.70 -6.16
C GLU A 138 -4.15 6.68 -7.58
N ILE A 139 -3.16 5.81 -7.82
CA ILE A 139 -2.41 5.79 -9.08
C ILE A 139 -2.65 4.47 -9.79
N ASP A 140 -3.17 4.55 -11.01
CA ASP A 140 -3.02 3.47 -11.99
C ASP A 140 -1.61 3.56 -12.59
N ILE A 141 -0.69 2.77 -12.04
CA ILE A 141 0.73 2.89 -12.37
C ILE A 141 1.06 2.36 -13.76
N LEU A 142 0.18 1.54 -14.34
CA LEU A 142 0.31 0.98 -15.68
C LEU A 142 -0.68 1.62 -16.65
N LYS A 143 -1.20 2.83 -16.36
CA LYS A 143 -2.19 3.51 -17.21
C LYS A 143 -1.70 3.72 -18.64
N ALA A 144 -0.40 4.02 -18.81
CA ALA A 144 0.21 4.24 -20.11
C ALA A 144 0.49 2.94 -20.88
N GLU A 145 0.46 1.79 -20.20
CA GLU A 145 0.72 0.50 -20.83
C GLU A 145 -0.49 0.05 -21.64
N THR A 146 -0.26 -0.19 -22.93
CA THR A 146 -1.27 -0.67 -23.87
C THR A 146 -1.14 -2.16 -24.17
N LYS A 147 0.00 -2.76 -23.81
CA LYS A 147 0.27 -4.17 -24.06
C LYS A 147 -0.35 -5.04 -22.98
N HIS A 148 -1.06 -6.08 -23.39
CA HIS A 148 -1.56 -7.13 -22.52
C HIS A 148 -0.72 -8.40 -22.74
N PHE A 149 -0.26 -9.01 -21.66
CA PHE A 149 0.53 -10.25 -21.67
C PHE A 149 -0.30 -11.49 -21.32
N TYR A 150 -1.54 -11.30 -20.85
CA TYR A 150 -2.52 -12.34 -20.53
C TYR A 150 -3.93 -11.92 -20.97
#